data_AF-A0A0Q5LJH0-F1
#
_entry.id   AF-A0A0Q5LJH0-F1
#
_cell.length_a   1.000
_cell.length_b   1.000
_cell.length_c   1.000
_cell.angle_alpha   90.00
_cell.angle_beta   90.00
_cell.angle_gamma   90.00
#
_symmetry.space_group_name_H-M   'P 1'
#
loop_
_entity.id
_entity.type
_entity.pdbx_description
1 polymer ?
#
loop_
_entity_poly.entity_id
_entity_poly.type
_entity_poly.pdbx_seq_one_letter_code
_entity_poly.pdbx_strand_id
1 'polypeptide(L)' 'MQMAEQRIPELAAKAGHQAYRTTLEQTGAVIVKTSNGQVVERKRDGSVILIKTLALGKRVKPGTVLKRSS' A
#
# COMPACT_ATOMS: atom_id res chain seq x y z
N MET A 1 13.79 7.52 -22.38
CA MET A 1 13.49 6.78 -21.13
C MET A 1 12.38 7.41 -20.29
N GLN A 2 12.24 8.75 -20.24
CA GLN A 2 11.26 9.46 -19.39
C GLN A 2 9.78 9.05 -19.61
N MET A 3 9.36 8.71 -20.83
CA MET A 3 7.97 8.30 -21.12
C MET A 3 7.58 6.95 -20.49
N ALA A 4 8.54 6.04 -20.30
CA ALA A 4 8.29 4.76 -19.63
C ALA A 4 8.19 4.94 -18.11
N GLU A 5 9.00 5.84 -17.54
CA GLU A 5 8.98 6.17 -16.11
C GLU A 5 7.67 6.80 -15.68
N GLN A 6 7.04 7.61 -16.55
CA GLN A 6 5.71 8.19 -16.30
C GLN A 6 4.61 7.14 -16.09
N ARG A 7 4.77 5.94 -16.66
CA ARG A 7 3.79 4.85 -16.53
C ARG A 7 4.03 3.96 -15.31
N ILE A 8 5.16 4.10 -14.62
CA ILE A 8 5.51 3.29 -13.44
C ILE A 8 4.43 3.41 -12.34
N PRO A 9 3.93 4.61 -11.98
CA PRO A 9 2.88 4.73 -10.97
C PRO A 9 1.59 3.99 -11.34
N GLU A 10 1.17 4.08 -12.60
CA GLU A 10 -0.05 3.43 -13.11
C GLU A 10 0.10 1.90 -13.12
N LEU A 11 1.25 1.40 -13.58
CA LEU A 11 1.56 -0.03 -13.57
C LEU A 11 1.62 -0.59 -12.15
N ALA A 12 2.26 0.14 -11.22
CA ALA A 12 2.31 -0.25 -9.82
C ALA A 12 0.91 -0.26 -9.17
N ALA A 13 0.08 0.74 -9.48
CA ALA A 13 -1.30 0.80 -9.00
C ALA A 13 -2.13 -0.38 -9.52
N LYS A 14 -2.01 -0.70 -10.83
CA LYS A 14 -2.70 -1.85 -11.44
C LYS A 14 -2.26 -3.17 -10.82
N ALA A 15 -0.96 -3.39 -10.69
CA ALA A 15 -0.40 -4.60 -10.08
C ALA A 15 -0.86 -4.76 -8.62
N GLY A 16 -0.83 -3.67 -7.84
CA GLY A 16 -1.31 -3.67 -6.46
C GLY A 16 -2.80 -4.01 -6.35
N HIS A 17 -3.64 -3.46 -7.25
CA HIS A 17 -5.07 -3.77 -7.27
C HIS A 17 -5.34 -5.23 -7.65
N GLN A 18 -4.60 -5.76 -8.63
CA GLN A 18 -4.69 -7.18 -9.01
C GLN A 18 -4.29 -8.08 -7.83
N ALA A 19 -3.15 -7.82 -7.18
CA ALA A 19 -2.70 -8.57 -6.02
C ALA A 19 -3.76 -8.55 -4.89
N TYR A 20 -4.31 -7.38 -4.58
CA TYR A 20 -5.40 -7.25 -3.60
C TYR A 20 -6.58 -8.16 -3.92
N ARG A 21 -7.07 -8.13 -5.17
CA ARG A 21 -8.23 -8.93 -5.60
C ARG A 21 -7.94 -10.42 -5.56
N THR A 22 -6.81 -10.84 -6.13
CA THR A 22 -6.41 -12.24 -6.15
C THR A 22 -6.27 -12.81 -4.75
N THR A 23 -5.62 -12.09 -3.82
CA THR A 23 -5.52 -12.52 -2.43
C THR A 23 -6.91 -12.64 -1.80
N LEU A 24 -7.76 -11.62 -1.93
CA LEU A 24 -9.11 -11.65 -1.37
C LEU A 24 -9.96 -12.81 -1.89
N GLU A 25 -9.83 -13.13 -3.18
CA GLU A 25 -10.54 -14.25 -3.83
C GLU A 25 -10.01 -15.62 -3.35
N GLN A 26 -8.69 -15.76 -3.16
CA GLN A 26 -8.06 -17.03 -2.80
C GLN A 26 -8.11 -17.35 -1.31
N THR A 27 -7.94 -16.36 -0.43
CA THR A 27 -7.81 -16.57 1.02
C THR A 27 -9.03 -16.07 1.80
N GLY A 28 -9.90 -15.28 1.17
CA GLY A 28 -11.04 -14.63 1.83
C GLY A 28 -10.66 -13.39 2.67
N ALA A 29 -9.38 -13.07 2.82
CA ALA A 29 -8.90 -11.93 3.59
C ALA A 29 -7.56 -11.35 3.08
N VAL A 30 -7.39 -10.04 3.15
CA VAL A 30 -6.18 -9.33 2.73
C VAL A 30 -5.75 -8.31 3.77
N ILE A 31 -4.45 -8.25 4.05
CA ILE A 31 -3.88 -7.26 4.97
C ILE A 31 -3.41 -6.04 4.16
N VAL A 32 -3.92 -4.86 4.51
CA VAL A 32 -3.58 -3.61 3.83
C VAL A 32 -3.22 -2.51 4.81
N LYS A 33 -2.35 -1.61 4.37
CA LYS A 33 -2.08 -0.35 5.07
C LYS A 33 -2.99 0.74 4.52
N THR A 34 -3.71 1.42 5.42
CA THR A 34 -4.57 2.55 5.10
C THR A 34 -3.77 3.86 5.04
N SER A 35 -4.35 4.89 4.44
CA SER A 35 -3.76 6.23 4.35
C SER A 35 -3.51 6.89 5.71
N ASN A 36 -4.30 6.55 6.73
CA ASN A 36 -4.15 7.04 8.11
C ASN A 36 -3.10 6.24 8.93
N GLY A 37 -2.33 5.35 8.29
CA GLY A 37 -1.26 4.59 8.95
C GLY A 37 -1.74 3.37 9.72
N GLN A 38 -2.98 2.92 9.56
CA GLN A 38 -3.45 1.68 10.16
C GLN A 38 -3.11 0.47 9.29
N VAL A 39 -2.82 -0.66 9.92
CA VAL A 39 -2.78 -1.97 9.28
C VAL A 39 -4.06 -2.69 9.64
N VAL A 40 -4.83 -3.02 8.62
CA VAL A 40 -6.14 -3.67 8.77
C VAL A 40 -6.19 -4.96 7.95
N GLU A 41 -6.91 -5.95 8.47
CA GLU A 41 -7.39 -7.08 7.69
C GLU A 41 -8.73 -6.69 7.07
N ARG A 42 -8.86 -6.84 5.74
CA ARG A 42 -10.12 -6.75 5.03
C ARG A 42 -10.57 -8.12 4.60
N LYS A 43 -11.80 -8.48 4.93
CA LYS A 43 -12.42 -9.74 4.55
C LYS A 43 -13.32 -9.57 3.35
N ARG A 44 -13.61 -10.69 2.67
CA ARG A 44 -14.44 -10.74 1.46
C ARG A 44 -15.90 -10.33 1.72
N ASP A 45 -16.38 -10.54 2.94
CA ASP A 45 -17.71 -10.11 3.40
C ASP A 45 -17.82 -8.58 3.62
N GLY A 46 -16.72 -7.84 3.46
CA GLY A 46 -16.65 -6.40 3.69
C GLY A 46 -16.23 -6.02 5.12
N SER A 47 -16.08 -6.98 6.03
CA SER A 47 -15.61 -6.73 7.40
C SER A 47 -14.17 -6.22 7.40
N VAL A 48 -13.89 -5.28 8.31
CA VAL A 48 -12.56 -4.68 8.48
C VAL A 48 -12.13 -4.81 9.94
N ILE A 49 -10.97 -5.46 10.18
CA ILE A 49 -10.43 -5.66 11.51
C ILE A 49 -9.11 -4.90 11.62
N LEU A 50 -8.99 -4.03 12.63
CA LEU A 50 -7.74 -3.34 12.92
C LEU A 50 -6.75 -4.31 13.55
N ILE A 51 -5.56 -4.46 12.94
CA ILE A 51 -4.48 -5.27 13.49
C ILE A 51 -3.57 -4.41 14.37
N LYS A 52 -3.13 -3.26 13.83
CA LYS A 52 -2.28 -2.31 14.55
C LYS A 52 -2.29 -0.93 13.90
N THR A 53 -2.08 0.10 14.70
CA THR A 53 -1.81 1.45 14.22
C THR A 53 -0.30 1.64 14.10
N LEU A 54 0.18 2.02 12.92
CA LEU A 54 1.57 2.45 12.75
C LEU A 54 1.65 3.93 13.10
N ALA A 55 2.77 4.35 13.70
CA ALA A 55 3.07 5.77 13.78
C ALA A 55 2.98 6.39 12.38
N LEU A 56 2.28 7.52 12.25
CA LEU A 56 2.24 8.26 11.00
C LEU A 56 3.69 8.55 10.59
N GLY A 57 4.12 7.93 9.49
CA GLY A 57 5.45 8.17 8.96
C GLY A 57 5.61 9.66 8.69
N LYS A 58 6.80 10.22 8.95
CA LYS A 58 7.09 11.61 8.54
C LYS A 58 6.86 11.70 7.03
N ARG A 59 5.88 12.51 6.62
CA ARG A 59 5.63 12.79 5.20
C ARG A 59 6.89 13.42 4.64
N VAL A 60 7.57 12.68 3.77
CA VAL A 60 8.79 13.14 3.12
C VAL A 60 8.38 14.11 2.02
N LYS A 61 8.93 15.33 2.03
CA LYS A 61 8.63 16.31 0.98
C LYS A 61 9.29 15.85 -0.32
N PRO A 62 8.66 16.08 -1.50
CA PRO A 62 9.35 15.89 -2.77
C PRO A 62 10.70 16.62 -2.78
N GLY A 63 11.76 15.95 -3.24
CA GLY A 63 13.14 16.47 -3.22
C GLY A 63 13.93 16.21 -1.92
N THR A 64 13.33 15.55 -0.92
CA THR A 64 14.08 15.17 0.28
C THR A 64 15.04 14.02 -0.05
N VAL A 65 16.35 14.26 0.10
CA VAL A 65 17.39 13.23 -0.02
C VAL A 65 17.53 12.54 1.33
N LEU A 66 17.10 11.27 1.40
CA LEU A 66 17.27 10.44 2.59
C LEU A 66 18.70 9.90 2.61
N LYS A 67 19.48 10.32 3.61
CA LYS A 67 20.80 9.74 3.88
C LYS A 67 20.65 8.58 4.86
N ARG A 68 21.42 7.51 4.64
CA ARG A 68 21.46 6.36 5.54
C ARG A 68 22.04 6.82 6.87
N SER A 69 21.30 6.66 7.96
CA SER A 69 21.86 6.80 9.31
C SER A 69 22.80 5.62 9.53
N SER A 70 24.09 5.92 9.64
CA SER A 70 25.14 5.00 10.08
C SER A 70 24.93 4.61 11.54
#